data_AF-A0AA43FTZ2-F1
#
_entry.id   AF-A0AA43FTZ2-F1
#
_cell.length_a   1.000
_cell.length_b   1.000
_cell.length_c   1.000
_cell.angle_alpha   90.00
_cell.angle_beta   90.00
_cell.angle_gamma   90.00
#
_symmetry.space_group_name_H-M   'P 1'
#
loop_
_entity.id
_entity.type
_entity.pdbx_description
1 polymer ?
#
loop_
_entity_poly.entity_id
_entity_poly.type
_entity_poly.pdbx_seq_one_letter_code
_entity_poly.pdbx_strand_id
1 'polypeptide(L)'
;MKLYDLSQPLNQDSFAWPYYPPFEVKYIKRKSEHGVNAQYIQTSNHMGTHLDAPRHFVTNGMTIDQIPMEWLCGPGVIVDLTV
;
A
#
# COMPACT_ATOMS: atom_id res chain seq x y z
N MET A 1 -13.51 20.79 -6.16
CA MET A 1 -13.71 19.38 -5.78
C MET A 1 -12.96 19.12 -4.49
N LYS A 2 -13.60 18.56 -3.47
CA LYS A 2 -12.94 18.24 -2.19
C LYS A 2 -12.43 16.80 -2.26
N LEU A 3 -11.13 16.59 -1.99
CA LEU A 3 -10.58 15.26 -1.81
C LEU A 3 -10.62 14.87 -0.33
N TYR A 4 -10.88 13.59 -0.08
CA TYR A 4 -10.75 12.96 1.22
C TYR A 4 -9.69 11.88 1.12
N ASP A 5 -8.74 11.87 2.05
CA ASP A 5 -7.79 10.77 2.17
C ASP A 5 -8.43 9.66 3.02
N LEU A 6 -8.59 8.49 2.42
CA LEU A 6 -9.12 7.29 3.08
C LEU A 6 -8.01 6.25 3.31
N SER A 7 -6.74 6.64 3.12
CA SER A 7 -5.59 5.76 3.25
C SER A 7 -5.10 5.73 4.69
N GLN A 8 -4.73 4.53 5.16
CA GLN A 8 -4.06 4.39 6.45
C GLN A 8 -2.60 4.87 6.34
N PRO A 9 -2.08 5.68 7.29
CA PRO A 9 -0.67 6.03 7.32
C PRO A 9 0.21 4.79 7.44
N LEU A 10 1.26 4.72 6.62
CA LEU A 10 2.20 3.60 6.59
C LEU A 10 3.51 3.97 7.29
N ASN A 11 3.81 3.32 8.40
CA ASN A 11 5.01 3.54 9.20
C ASN A 11 5.40 2.27 10.01
N GLN A 12 6.41 2.41 10.87
CA GLN A 12 7.01 1.32 11.64
C GLN A 12 6.05 0.73 12.69
N ASP A 13 5.06 1.52 13.11
CA ASP A 13 4.01 1.14 14.05
C ASP A 13 2.77 0.57 13.34
N SER A 14 2.75 0.59 11.99
CA SER A 14 1.68 -0.04 11.23
C SER A 14 1.65 -1.54 11.50
N PHE A 15 0.46 -2.07 11.76
CA PHE A 15 0.28 -3.48 12.02
C PHE A 15 0.61 -4.29 10.76
N ALA A 16 1.60 -5.17 10.87
CA ALA A 16 1.91 -6.17 9.87
C ALA A 16 1.17 -7.47 10.16
N TRP A 17 0.81 -8.23 9.12
CA TRP A 17 0.32 -9.59 9.32
C TRP A 17 1.36 -10.40 10.11
N PRO A 18 0.98 -11.20 11.14
CA PRO A 18 1.92 -11.79 12.10
C PRO A 18 3.08 -12.60 11.52
N TYR A 19 2.96 -13.07 10.27
CA TYR A 19 3.95 -13.90 9.60
C TYR A 19 4.67 -13.20 8.44
N TYR A 20 4.43 -11.90 8.24
CA TYR A 20 5.12 -11.11 7.22
C TYR A 20 6.24 -10.27 7.84
N PRO A 21 7.30 -9.96 7.09
CA PRO A 21 8.28 -8.96 7.52
C PRO A 21 7.59 -7.63 7.84
N PRO A 22 8.01 -6.92 8.91
CA PRO A 22 7.44 -5.62 9.25
C PRO A 22 7.80 -4.55 8.21
N PHE A 23 7.12 -3.42 8.27
CA PHE A 23 7.51 -2.22 7.53
C PHE A 23 8.92 -1.78 7.94
N GLU A 24 9.77 -1.50 6.97
CA GLU A 24 11.09 -0.97 7.24
C GLU A 24 11.47 0.13 6.24
N VAL A 25 12.04 1.21 6.75
CA VAL A 25 12.63 2.28 5.94
C VAL A 25 14.08 2.47 6.35
N LYS A 26 15.00 2.12 5.45
CA LYS A 26 16.43 2.33 5.63
C LYS A 26 16.89 3.52 4.81
N TYR A 27 17.52 4.50 5.43
CA TYR A 27 18.16 5.59 4.68
C TYR A 27 19.53 5.12 4.17
N ILE A 28 19.71 5.18 2.85
CA ILE A 28 21.00 4.92 2.20
C ILE A 28 21.77 6.19 1.88
N LYS A 29 21.10 7.35 1.87
CA LYS A 29 21.72 8.67 1.84
C LYS A 29 20.99 9.59 2.79
N ARG A 30 21.75 10.43 3.48
CA ARG A 30 21.24 11.53 4.31
C ARG A 30 21.62 12.87 3.69
N LYS A 31 20.66 13.80 3.64
CA LYS A 31 20.83 15.12 3.02
C LYS A 31 22.01 15.90 3.60
N SER A 32 22.23 15.81 4.91
CA SER A 32 23.33 16.51 5.60
C SER A 32 24.72 16.16 5.08
N GLU A 33 24.91 14.92 4.62
CA GLU A 33 26.19 14.40 4.15
C GLU A 33 26.26 14.36 2.61
N HIS A 34 25.15 14.04 1.96
CA HIS A 34 25.11 13.71 0.53
C HIS A 34 24.40 14.76 -0.34
N GLY A 35 23.81 15.80 0.27
CA GLY A 35 22.96 16.77 -0.43
C GLY A 35 21.56 16.25 -0.80
N VAL A 36 21.28 14.96 -0.61
CA VAL A 36 20.01 14.30 -0.94
C VAL A 36 19.65 13.22 0.10
N ASN A 37 18.36 12.98 0.33
CA ASN A 37 17.88 11.81 1.07
C ASN A 37 17.49 10.71 0.08
N ALA A 38 17.90 9.48 0.36
CA ALA A 38 17.47 8.31 -0.40
C ALA A 38 17.20 7.15 0.57
N GLN A 39 16.18 6.36 0.28
CA GLN A 39 15.66 5.32 1.16
C GLN A 39 15.43 4.02 0.41
N TYR A 40 15.70 2.90 1.07
CA TYR A 40 15.06 1.62 0.79
C TYR A 40 13.82 1.48 1.65
N ILE A 41 12.73 1.05 1.03
CA ILE A 41 11.47 0.75 1.70
C ILE A 41 11.19 -0.73 1.48
N GLN A 42 11.00 -1.47 2.57
CA GLN A 42 10.54 -2.85 2.55
C GLN A 42 9.16 -2.90 3.19
N THR A 43 8.20 -3.45 2.44
CA THR A 43 6.83 -3.63 2.91
C THR A 43 6.21 -4.84 2.23
N SER A 44 5.29 -5.51 2.93
CA SER A 44 4.33 -6.40 2.26
C SER A 44 3.37 -5.55 1.43
N ASN A 45 2.88 -6.09 0.30
CA ASN A 45 1.77 -5.49 -0.44
C ASN A 45 0.47 -5.51 0.38
N HIS A 46 0.36 -6.41 1.37
CA HIS A 46 -0.83 -6.59 2.20
C HIS A 46 -0.71 -5.82 3.52
N MET A 47 -0.35 -4.54 3.46
CA MET A 47 -0.23 -3.68 4.63
C MET A 47 -0.84 -2.31 4.37
N GLY A 48 -1.56 -1.77 5.36
CA GLY A 48 -2.33 -0.54 5.21
C GLY A 48 -3.46 -0.65 4.18
N THR A 49 -3.86 0.48 3.61
CA THR A 49 -4.82 0.51 2.49
C THR A 49 -4.13 0.00 1.22
N HIS A 50 -4.56 -1.15 0.71
CA HIS A 50 -3.92 -1.84 -0.41
C HIS A 50 -4.95 -2.51 -1.34
N LEU A 51 -4.44 -3.15 -2.41
CA LEU A 51 -5.22 -3.89 -3.38
C LEU A 51 -4.63 -5.30 -3.57
N ASP A 52 -5.51 -6.30 -3.57
CA ASP A 52 -5.18 -7.66 -3.96
C ASP A 52 -5.50 -7.89 -5.44
N ALA A 53 -4.57 -8.52 -6.15
CA ALA A 53 -4.85 -9.07 -7.47
C ALA A 53 -5.33 -10.52 -7.37
N PRO A 54 -6.05 -11.05 -8.38
CA PRO A 54 -6.46 -12.45 -8.40
C PRO A 54 -5.30 -13.43 -8.15
N ARG A 55 -4.07 -13.09 -8.58
CA ARG A 55 -2.88 -13.91 -8.32
C ARG A 55 -2.59 -14.15 -6.83
N HIS A 56 -3.14 -13.35 -5.93
CA HIS A 56 -3.01 -13.58 -4.49
C HIS A 56 -3.62 -14.92 -4.06
N PHE A 57 -4.70 -15.37 -4.72
CA PHE A 57 -5.42 -16.60 -4.35
C PHE A 57 -5.56 -17.62 -5.51
N VAL A 58 -5.28 -17.21 -6.75
CA VAL A 58 -5.43 -18.03 -7.95
C VAL A 58 -4.09 -18.10 -8.68
N THR A 59 -3.48 -19.28 -8.79
CA THR A 59 -2.13 -19.46 -9.37
C THR A 59 -1.96 -18.81 -10.74
N ASN A 60 -2.95 -18.96 -11.62
CA ASN A 60 -2.96 -18.34 -12.96
C ASN A 60 -3.82 -17.07 -13.03
N GLY A 61 -4.18 -16.49 -11.88
CA GLY A 61 -4.92 -15.23 -11.81
C GLY A 61 -4.09 -14.05 -12.30
N MET A 62 -4.74 -12.94 -12.61
CA MET A 62 -4.10 -11.69 -13.03
C MET A 62 -3.15 -11.14 -11.95
N THR A 63 -2.01 -10.58 -12.34
CA THR A 63 -1.19 -9.73 -11.45
C THR A 63 -1.76 -8.32 -11.32
N ILE A 64 -1.29 -7.57 -10.33
CA ILE A 64 -1.67 -6.17 -10.08
C ILE A 64 -1.52 -5.31 -11.34
N ASP A 65 -0.42 -5.44 -12.08
CA ASP A 65 -0.15 -4.67 -13.31
C ASP A 65 -1.11 -4.99 -14.46
N GLN A 66 -1.85 -6.10 -14.37
CA GLN A 66 -2.82 -6.54 -15.37
C GLN A 66 -4.24 -6.05 -15.06
N ILE A 67 -4.49 -5.47 -13.88
CA ILE A 67 -5.82 -4.97 -13.50
C ILE A 67 -6.16 -3.73 -14.35
N PRO A 68 -7.32 -3.70 -15.04
CA PRO A 68 -7.73 -2.54 -15.82
C PRO A 68 -7.95 -1.31 -14.93
N MET A 69 -7.41 -0.16 -15.32
CA MET A 69 -7.49 1.08 -14.52
C MET A 69 -8.91 1.60 -14.36
N GLU A 70 -9.78 1.34 -15.33
CA GLU A 70 -11.20 1.68 -15.30
C GLU A 70 -11.97 0.96 -14.18
N TRP A 71 -11.43 -0.13 -13.62
CA TRP A 71 -12.03 -0.80 -12.45
C TRP A 71 -11.66 -0.10 -11.14
N LEU A 72 -10.56 0.66 -11.12
CA LEU A 72 -9.99 1.25 -9.91
C LEU A 72 -10.38 2.72 -9.72
N CYS A 73 -10.98 3.36 -10.73
CA CYS A 73 -11.39 4.75 -10.69
C CYS A 73 -12.78 4.93 -11.29
N GLY A 74 -13.72 5.36 -10.46
CA GLY A 74 -15.10 5.63 -10.88
C GLY A 74 -15.97 6.13 -9.72
N PRO A 75 -17.26 6.36 -9.97
CA PRO A 75 -18.22 6.68 -8.92
C PRO A 75 -18.29 5.56 -7.89
N GLY A 76 -18.15 5.92 -6.61
CA GLY A 76 -18.34 5.01 -5.49
C GLY A 76 -19.42 5.54 -4.55
N VAL A 77 -19.91 4.67 -3.67
CA VAL A 77 -20.85 5.02 -2.59
C VAL A 77 -20.27 4.60 -1.25
N ILE A 78 -20.60 5.33 -0.20
CA ILE A 78 -20.26 4.98 1.19
C ILE A 78 -21.51 4.35 1.80
N VAL A 79 -21.37 3.15 2.35
CA VAL A 79 -22.44 2.42 3.02
C VAL A 79 -22.02 2.17 4.47
N ASP A 80 -22.85 2.57 5.43
CA ASP A 80 -22.64 2.30 6.85
C ASP A 80 -23.20 0.92 7.20
N LEU A 81 -22.37 0.07 7.78
CA LEU A 81 -22.70 -1.30 8.20
C LEU A 81 -22.45 -1.52 9.71
N THR A 82 -22.35 -0.44 10.48
CA THR A 82 -22.19 -0.52 11.93
C THR A 82 -23.42 -1.18 12.57
N VAL A 83 -23.20 -2.15 13.46
CA VAL A 83 -24.24 -2.91 14.19
C VAL A 83 -24.50 -2.35 15.59
#